data_AF-A0A0A0BT54-F1
#
_entry.id   AF-A0A0A0BT54-F1
#
_cell.length_a   1.000
_cell.length_b   1.000
_cell.length_c   1.000
_cell.angle_alpha   90.00
_cell.angle_beta   90.00
_cell.angle_gamma   90.00
#
_symmetry.space_group_name_H-M   'P 1'
#
loop_
_entity.id
_entity.type
_entity.pdbx_description
1 polymer ?
#
loop_
_entity_poly.entity_id
_entity_poly.type
_entity_poly.pdbx_seq_one_letter_code
_entity_poly.pdbx_strand_id
1 'polypeptide(L)' 'MQRRVPVEACGAGAGGEAEVTLGDDVVRVRADEVAVVQANTWHRFVAAGTGRLRMVCIHASDVMVQENRADA' A
#
# COMPACT_ATOMS: atom_id res chain seq x y z
N MET A 1 -6.17 7.16 -2.10
CA MET A 1 -6.80 5.87 -1.72
C MET A 1 -7.11 5.15 -3.01
N GLN A 2 -6.94 3.84 -3.12
CA GLN A 2 -7.18 3.11 -4.37
C GLN A 2 -8.14 1.94 -4.13
N ARG A 3 -8.95 1.59 -5.14
CA ARG A 3 -9.89 0.48 -5.09
C ARG A 3 -9.95 -0.21 -6.45
N ARG A 4 -9.82 -1.54 -6.41
CA ARG A 4 -9.87 -2.53 -7.52
C ARG A 4 -8.51 -2.89 -8.15
N VAL A 5 -7.67 -3.54 -7.35
CA VAL A 5 -6.50 -4.30 -7.84
C VAL A 5 -6.46 -5.64 -7.09
N PRO A 6 -6.32 -6.79 -7.79
CA PRO A 6 -6.56 -8.11 -7.24
C PRO A 6 -5.54 -8.52 -6.17
N VAL A 7 -4.34 -7.96 -6.27
CA VAL A 7 -3.26 -8.06 -5.30
C VAL A 7 -2.39 -6.81 -5.48
N GLU A 8 -2.06 -6.13 -4.40
CA GLU A 8 -1.03 -5.09 -4.40
C GLU A 8 0.05 -5.45 -3.39
N ALA A 9 1.28 -5.52 -3.86
CA ALA A 9 2.47 -5.69 -3.03
C ALA A 9 3.17 -4.35 -2.86
N CYS A 10 3.33 -3.89 -1.62
CA CYS A 10 4.16 -2.73 -1.26
C CYS A 10 5.30 -3.17 -0.35
N GLY A 11 6.54 -2.88 -0.74
CA GLY A 11 7.72 -3.06 0.12
C GLY A 11 8.42 -1.74 0.42
N ALA A 12 8.90 -1.55 1.64
CA ALA A 12 9.76 -0.42 1.97
C ALA A 12 11.21 -0.76 1.59
N GLY A 13 11.96 0.20 1.05
CA GLY A 13 13.40 0.06 0.84
C GLY A 13 14.19 0.22 2.14
N ALA A 14 15.51 0.09 2.07
CA ALA A 14 16.41 0.24 3.22
C ALA A 14 16.19 1.57 3.98
N GLY A 15 15.91 1.46 5.28
CA GLY A 15 15.63 2.61 6.17
C GLY A 15 14.24 3.24 6.03
N GLY A 16 13.36 2.67 5.21
CA GLY A 16 11.97 3.07 5.07
C GLY A 16 11.04 2.24 5.96
N GLU A 17 10.07 2.90 6.59
CA GLU A 17 8.91 2.24 7.19
C GLU A 17 7.63 2.87 6.65
N ALA A 18 6.63 2.04 6.38
CA ALA A 18 5.31 2.47 5.98
C ALA A 18 4.26 1.96 6.97
N GLU A 19 3.36 2.85 7.38
CA GLU A 19 2.08 2.46 7.94
C GLU A 19 1.09 2.27 6.78
N VAL A 20 0.45 1.12 6.73
CA VAL A 20 -0.47 0.74 5.67
C VAL A 20 -1.84 0.47 6.27
N THR A 21 -2.82 1.26 5.84
CA THR A 21 -4.24 0.99 6.12
C THR A 21 -4.78 0.07 5.03
N LEU A 22 -5.44 -1.03 5.41
CA LEU A 22 -5.97 -2.09 4.55
C LEU A 22 -7.43 -2.35 4.96
N GLY A 23 -8.38 -1.62 4.38
CA GLY A 23 -9.75 -1.63 4.89
C GLY A 23 -9.78 -1.11 6.32
N ASP A 24 -10.10 -1.99 7.28
CA ASP A 24 -10.16 -1.67 8.71
C ASP A 24 -8.86 -1.99 9.46
N ASP A 25 -7.92 -2.70 8.81
CA ASP A 25 -6.64 -3.08 9.41
C ASP A 25 -5.58 -2.00 9.21
N VAL A 26 -4.67 -1.88 10.17
CA VAL A 26 -3.46 -1.05 10.07
C VAL A 26 -2.24 -1.88 10.40
N VAL A 27 -1.27 -1.91 9.49
CA VAL A 27 -0.03 -2.69 9.64
C VAL A 27 1.19 -1.81 9.42
N ARG A 28 2.30 -2.16 10.09
CA ARG A 28 3.61 -1.55 9.87
C ARG A 28 4.43 -2.47 8.94
N VAL A 29 4.89 -1.93 7.83
CA VAL A 29 5.74 -2.62 6.85
C VAL A 29 7.14 -2.01 6.90
N ARG A 30 8.15 -2.86 7.12
CA ARG A 30 9.57 -2.49 7.17
C ARG A 30 10.27 -2.79 5.86
N ALA A 31 11.56 -2.46 5.84
CA ALA A 31 12.45 -2.84 4.76
C ALA A 31 12.36 -4.36 4.50
N ASP A 32 12.29 -4.73 3.22
CA ASP A 32 12.24 -6.12 2.74
C ASP A 32 10.95 -6.91 3.09
N GLU A 33 10.00 -6.29 3.78
CA GLU A 33 8.67 -6.85 3.99
C GLU A 33 7.72 -6.47 2.85
N VAL A 34 6.67 -7.26 2.65
CA VAL A 34 5.63 -7.00 1.66
C VAL A 34 4.27 -7.07 2.32
N ALA A 35 3.49 -6.01 2.21
CA ALA A 35 2.05 -6.06 2.49
C ALA A 35 1.30 -6.44 1.22
N VAL A 36 0.33 -7.35 1.35
CA VAL A 36 -0.57 -7.74 0.27
C VAL A 36 -1.96 -7.18 0.54
N VAL A 37 -2.45 -6.34 -0.37
CA VAL A 37 -3.81 -5.79 -0.31
C VAL A 37 -4.78 -6.67 -1.10
N GLN A 38 -5.91 -7.02 -0.49
CA GLN A 38 -6.98 -7.79 -1.15
C GLN A 38 -7.69 -6.97 -2.24
N ALA A 39 -8.23 -7.68 -3.23
CA ALA A 39 -9.07 -7.11 -4.27
C ALA A 39 -10.15 -6.17 -3.71
N ASN A 40 -10.36 -5.04 -4.38
CA ASN A 40 -11.41 -4.05 -4.05
C ASN A 40 -11.32 -3.45 -2.63
N THR A 41 -10.17 -3.58 -1.96
CA THR A 41 -9.96 -3.03 -0.62
C THR A 41 -9.34 -1.64 -0.71
N TRP A 42 -9.98 -0.67 -0.07
CA TRP A 42 -9.42 0.66 0.08
C TRP A 42 -8.16 0.60 0.94
N HIS A 43 -7.09 1.21 0.46
CA HIS A 43 -5.85 1.27 1.20
C HIS A 43 -5.16 2.63 1.10
N ARG A 44 -4.26 2.88 2.05
CA ARG A 44 -3.46 4.09 2.18
C ARG A 44 -2.07 3.73 2.69
N PHE A 45 -1.06 4.41 2.16
CA PHE A 45 0.33 4.30 2.61
C PHE A 45 0.76 5.63 3.23
N VAL A 46 1.35 5.57 4.42
CA VAL A 46 1.92 6.73 5.11
C VAL A 46 3.36 6.40 5.50
N ALA A 47 4.30 7.28 5.14
CA ALA A 47 5.67 7.15 5.63
C ALA A 47 5.68 7.30 7.15
N ALA A 48 6.23 6.31 7.84
CA ALA A 48 6.19 6.22 9.31
C ALA A 48 7.58 6.11 9.96
N GLY A 49 8.63 6.06 9.14
CA GLY A 49 10.04 6.06 9.58
C GLY A 49 10.68 7.45 9.53
N THR A 50 11.92 7.54 10.02
CA THR A 50 12.72 8.78 9.99
C THR A 50 13.46 9.00 8.67
N GLY A 51 13.57 7.95 7.85
CA GLY A 51 14.17 7.99 6.52
C GLY A 51 13.16 8.23 5.41
N ARG A 52 13.67 8.46 4.19
CA ARG A 52 12.82 8.56 3.00
C ARG A 52 12.21 7.20 2.67
N LEU A 53 10.88 7.10 2.72
CA LEU A 53 10.19 5.91 2.23
C LEU A 53 10.45 5.73 0.73
N ARG A 54 10.93 4.54 0.37
CA ARG A 54 11.02 4.07 -1.01
C ARG A 54 10.12 2.85 -1.12
N MET A 55 9.17 2.86 -2.06
CA MET A 55 8.26 1.76 -2.23
C MET A 55 7.91 1.54 -3.70
N VAL A 56 7.51 0.32 -4.01
CA VAL A 56 6.95 -0.08 -5.30
C VAL A 56 5.60 -0.74 -5.06
N CYS A 57 4.60 -0.39 -5.86
CA CYS A 57 3.30 -1.05 -5.89
C CYS A 57 3.24 -1.95 -7.12
N ILE A 58 3.00 -3.24 -6.92
CA ILE A 58 2.85 -4.20 -8.02
C ILE A 58 1.39 -4.63 -8.08
N HIS A 59 0.76 -4.40 -9.22
CA HIS A 59 -0.65 -4.71 -9.47
C HIS A 59 -0.76 -5.77 -10.56
N ALA A 60 -1.01 -7.02 -10.17
CA ALA A 60 -1.14 -8.13 -11.13
C ALA A 60 -2.56 -8.19 -11.71
N SER A 61 -2.93 -7.20 -12.53
CA SER A 61 -4.24 -7.09 -13.17
C SER A 61 -4.11 -6.64 -14.62
N ASP A 62 -4.97 -7.16 -15.50
CA ASP A 62 -5.06 -6.68 -16.89
C ASP A 62 -5.58 -5.23 -16.96
N VAL A 63 -6.34 -4.80 -15.95
CA VAL A 63 -6.90 -3.45 -15.84
C VAL A 63 -6.60 -2.88 -14.46
N MET A 64 -5.98 -1.70 -14.43
CA MET A 64 -5.76 -0.93 -13.21
C MET A 64 -6.79 0.21 -13.12
N VAL A 65 -7.51 0.28 -12.00
CA VAL A 65 -8.42 1.39 -11.70
C VAL A 65 -7.89 2.12 -10.47
N GLN A 66 -7.59 3.41 -10.64
CA GLN A 66 -7.16 4.28 -9.56
C GLN A 66 -8.13 5.45 -9.46
N GLU A 67 -8.85 5.53 -8.35
CA GLU A 67 -9.89 6.54 -8.09
C GLU A 67 -9.72 7.13 -6.71
N ASN A 68 -10.04 8.41 -6.52
CA ASN A 68 -10.02 9.02 -5.20
C ASN A 68 -11.23 8.57 -4.40
N ARG A 69 -11.02 8.25 -3.12
CA ARG A 69 -12.11 8.04 -2.18
C ARG A 69 -12.76 9.40 -1.88
N ALA A 70 -14.08 9.49 -2.04
CA ALA A 70 -14.81 10.75 -1.96
C ALA A 70 -14.89 11.32 -0.52
N ASP A 71 -14.70 10.46 0.48
CA ASP A 71 -14.75 10.77 1.91
C ASP A 71 -13.36 10.76 2.59
N ALA A 72 -12.29 10.95 1.81
CA ALA A 72 -10.91 10.92 2.29
C ALA A 72 -10.43 12.23 2.93
#